data_AF-A0A962RRK1-F1
#
_entry.id   AF-A0A962RRK1-F1
#
_cell.length_a   1.000
_cell.length_b   1.000
_cell.length_c   1.000
_cell.angle_alpha   90.00
_cell.angle_beta   90.00
_cell.angle_gamma   90.00
#
_symmetry.space_group_name_H-M   'P 1'
#
loop_
_entity.id
_entity.type
_entity.pdbx_description
1 polymer ?
#
loop_
_entity_poly.entity_id
_entity_poly.type
_entity_poly.pdbx_seq_one_letter_code
_entity_poly.pdbx_strand_id
1 'polypeptide(L)'
;MNTPAELIVCDARGHRLAADDAAWRRLAADGLLDAAGERLRLDDGDGVPRVPGDGDGPFLQWVPVTRDGAAAWLVHIDAARATTLLLDATRAIVLRALGEGLVHKLRSPLNAIALNAEMLQYSAQAPTRDEQRRARYLEAIGGEVRRLAEAVDLFADLLDGGAGGAATTEIGGLLDQVRRFAVPALHGRQVELQVDAAPRGVSLAISEARALLAVLALTVAAGEQAAPGTTLVITAHAGDGTTAIELHCEGSVAPAAGHLARGEQAALLQAAARLAADADGVLDLGSNGTLATLHLPRAPAA
;
A
#
# COMPACT_ATOMS: atom_id res chain seq x y z
N MET A 1 25.38 26.58 13.28
CA MET A 1 24.66 26.21 12.05
C MET A 1 23.99 24.87 12.32
N ASN A 2 22.67 24.76 12.17
CA ASN A 2 21.96 23.50 12.33
C ASN A 2 22.22 22.64 11.10
N THR A 3 23.09 21.63 11.22
CA THR A 3 23.22 20.59 10.21
C THR A 3 21.88 19.81 10.18
N PRO A 4 21.29 19.53 9.01
CA PRO A 4 20.06 18.74 8.94
C PRO A 4 20.29 17.37 9.59
N ALA A 5 19.34 16.91 10.40
CA ALA A 5 19.37 15.58 10.95
C ALA A 5 19.13 14.56 9.83
N GLU A 6 19.99 13.54 9.76
CA GLU A 6 19.93 12.52 8.74
C GLU A 6 19.47 11.20 9.36
N LEU A 7 18.39 10.63 8.80
CA LEU A 7 17.78 9.41 9.30
C LEU A 7 18.26 8.21 8.49
N ILE A 8 18.74 7.19 9.19
CA ILE A 8 19.15 5.92 8.60
C ILE A 8 18.50 4.79 9.40
N VAL A 9 17.62 4.04 8.75
CA VAL A 9 16.89 2.92 9.30
C VAL A 9 17.45 1.65 8.65
N CYS A 10 17.91 0.73 9.47
CA CYS A 10 18.42 -0.56 9.03
C CYS A 10 17.75 -1.70 9.78
N ASP A 11 17.70 -2.89 9.18
CA ASP A 11 17.30 -4.09 9.91
C ASP A 11 18.43 -4.58 10.84
N ALA A 12 18.14 -5.63 11.61
CA ALA A 12 19.10 -6.24 12.53
C ALA A 12 20.36 -6.84 11.87
N ARG A 13 20.36 -6.94 10.54
CA ARG A 13 21.45 -7.44 9.71
C ARG A 13 22.21 -6.31 9.00
N GLY A 14 21.88 -5.05 9.31
CA GLY A 14 22.50 -3.87 8.73
C GLY A 14 22.00 -3.52 7.33
N HIS A 15 20.96 -4.20 6.79
CA HIS A 15 20.41 -3.84 5.49
C HIS A 15 19.64 -2.53 5.59
N ARG A 16 19.87 -1.64 4.62
CA ARG A 16 19.15 -0.38 4.48
C ARG A 16 17.65 -0.65 4.32
N LEU A 17 16.85 -0.17 5.26
CA LEU A 17 15.38 -0.13 5.16
C LEU A 17 14.93 1.22 4.61
N ALA A 18 15.48 2.31 5.14
CA ALA A 18 15.26 3.66 4.65
C ALA A 18 16.45 4.54 5.00
N ALA A 19 16.96 5.34 4.07
CA ALA A 19 17.98 6.34 4.39
C ALA A 19 17.92 7.48 3.38
N ASP A 20 18.41 8.66 3.75
CA ASP A 20 18.80 9.68 2.78
C ASP A 20 20.00 9.16 1.97
N ASP A 21 19.97 9.28 0.64
CA ASP A 21 21.07 8.85 -0.24
C ASP A 21 22.37 9.59 0.03
N ALA A 22 22.31 10.85 0.47
CA ALA A 22 23.48 11.60 0.88
C ALA A 22 24.06 11.04 2.20
N ALA A 23 23.19 10.64 3.12
CA ALA A 23 23.59 10.00 4.38
C ALA A 23 24.23 8.62 4.12
N TRP A 24 23.60 7.80 3.27
CA TRP A 24 24.13 6.49 2.88
C TRP A 24 25.48 6.57 2.16
N ARG A 25 25.64 7.53 1.23
CA ARG A 25 26.93 7.78 0.55
C ARG A 25 28.04 8.21 1.50
N ARG A 26 27.72 8.98 2.55
CA ARG A 26 28.69 9.33 3.59
C ARG A 26 29.10 8.11 4.40
N LEU A 27 28.16 7.28 4.84
CA LEU A 27 28.50 6.01 5.50
C LEU A 27 29.43 5.13 4.65
N ALA A 28 29.19 5.09 3.32
CA ALA A 28 30.05 4.38 2.39
C ALA A 28 31.47 4.99 2.34
N ALA A 29 31.56 6.32 2.22
CA ALA A 29 32.83 7.05 2.22
C ALA A 29 33.61 6.88 3.54
N ASP A 30 32.89 6.73 4.64
CA ASP A 30 33.44 6.50 5.98
C ASP A 30 33.83 5.03 6.23
N GLY A 31 33.59 4.12 5.28
CA GLY A 31 33.91 2.70 5.40
C GLY A 31 33.03 1.95 6.38
N LEU A 32 31.88 2.53 6.75
CA LEU A 32 30.89 1.95 7.67
C LEU A 32 29.94 0.99 6.96
N LEU A 33 30.03 0.86 5.63
CA LEU A 33 29.32 -0.14 4.85
C LEU A 33 30.25 -1.29 4.46
N ASP A 34 29.67 -2.46 4.22
CA ASP A 34 30.39 -3.61 3.69
C ASP A 34 31.03 -3.29 2.33
N ALA A 35 31.87 -4.20 1.83
CA ALA A 35 32.59 -3.98 0.58
C ALA A 35 31.66 -3.75 -0.63
N ALA A 36 30.41 -4.22 -0.55
CA ALA A 36 29.38 -4.01 -1.56
C ALA A 36 28.66 -2.66 -1.42
N GLY A 37 28.77 -1.99 -0.27
CA GLY A 37 28.02 -0.77 0.04
C GLY A 37 26.54 -1.01 0.31
N GLU A 38 26.15 -2.27 0.54
CA GLU A 38 24.75 -2.70 0.66
C GLU A 38 24.31 -2.78 2.12
N ARG A 39 25.25 -3.02 3.05
CA ARG A 39 24.95 -3.26 4.45
C ARG A 39 25.85 -2.45 5.35
N LEU A 40 25.30 -1.95 6.45
CA LEU A 40 26.10 -1.39 7.54
C LEU A 40 26.99 -2.49 8.12
N ARG A 41 28.28 -2.21 8.29
CA ARG A 41 29.19 -3.05 9.07
C ARG A 41 28.81 -2.91 10.53
N LEU A 42 27.99 -3.86 10.99
CA LEU A 42 27.77 -4.07 12.41
C LEU A 42 29.02 -4.79 12.91
N ASP A 43 29.83 -4.11 13.73
CA ASP A 43 31.04 -4.72 14.28
C ASP A 43 30.61 -5.81 15.28
N ASP A 44 30.96 -7.07 14.99
CA ASP A 44 30.60 -8.24 15.83
C ASP A 44 31.39 -8.29 17.15
N GLY A 45 32.35 -7.37 17.36
CA GLY A 45 33.18 -7.32 18.57
C GLY A 45 33.06 -5.98 19.28
N ASP A 46 32.14 -5.86 20.23
CA ASP A 46 32.02 -4.86 21.33
C ASP A 46 32.33 -3.37 21.04
N GLY A 47 32.54 -2.96 19.78
CA GLY A 47 32.92 -1.63 19.31
C GLY A 47 31.74 -0.76 18.91
N VAL A 48 30.51 -1.17 19.22
CA VAL A 48 29.33 -0.29 19.13
C VAL A 48 29.42 0.73 20.27
N PRO A 49 29.37 2.05 20.01
CA PRO A 49 29.19 3.02 21.08
C PRO A 49 27.82 2.79 21.73
N ARG A 50 27.81 2.09 22.88
CA ARG A 50 26.64 2.01 23.76
C ARG A 50 26.60 3.29 24.59
N VAL A 51 25.63 4.17 24.32
CA VAL A 51 25.34 5.28 25.23
C VAL A 51 24.48 4.72 26.38
N PRO A 52 24.87 4.91 27.66
CA PRO A 52 24.04 4.51 28.79
C PRO A 52 22.95 5.54 29.09
N GLY A 53 21.72 5.06 29.31
CA GLY A 53 20.58 5.78 29.87
C GLY A 53 19.74 6.56 28.84
N ASP A 54 18.42 6.73 28.97
CA ASP A 54 17.53 6.41 30.08
C ASP A 54 16.10 6.43 29.51
N GLY A 55 15.36 5.34 29.65
CA GLY A 55 14.00 5.21 29.11
C GLY A 55 13.64 3.76 28.86
N ASP A 56 12.89 3.17 29.80
CA ASP A 56 12.36 1.79 29.79
C ASP A 56 11.39 1.53 28.62
N GLY A 57 11.91 1.48 27.41
CA GLY A 57 11.23 1.01 26.21
C GLY A 57 12.26 0.39 25.27
N PRO A 58 12.27 -0.93 24.98
CA PRO A 58 13.57 -1.57 24.87
C PRO A 58 14.27 -1.52 23.50
N PHE A 59 13.80 -0.81 22.47
CA PHE A 59 14.28 -1.14 21.10
C PHE A 59 14.42 0.01 20.08
N LEU A 60 14.48 1.28 20.51
CA LEU A 60 14.93 2.39 19.66
C LEU A 60 16.29 2.87 20.18
N GLN A 61 17.36 2.21 19.76
CA GLN A 61 18.70 2.69 20.10
C GLN A 61 19.13 3.73 19.08
N TRP A 62 18.94 4.99 19.44
CA TRP A 62 19.51 6.12 18.74
C TRP A 62 21.02 6.12 18.94
N VAL A 63 21.79 5.69 17.93
CA VAL A 63 23.25 5.82 17.97
C VAL A 63 23.62 7.11 17.22
N PRO A 64 24.04 8.18 17.90
CA PRO A 64 24.61 9.33 17.23
C PRO A 64 25.95 8.92 16.63
N VAL A 65 26.02 8.80 15.31
CA VAL A 65 27.31 8.68 14.62
C VAL A 65 27.81 10.10 14.39
N THR A 66 28.76 10.55 15.21
CA THR A 66 29.38 11.86 15.04
C THR A 66 30.81 11.76 14.55
N ARG A 67 31.07 12.31 13.37
CA ARG A 67 32.41 12.64 12.86
C ARG A 67 32.33 14.05 12.27
N ASP A 68 33.24 14.93 12.69
CA ASP A 68 33.32 16.34 12.22
C ASP A 68 32.06 17.21 12.42
N GLY A 69 31.19 16.87 13.38
CA GLY A 69 30.02 17.69 13.75
C GLY A 69 28.71 17.37 12.99
N ALA A 70 28.70 16.36 12.12
CA ALA A 70 27.47 15.76 11.60
C ALA A 70 26.98 14.66 12.55
N ALA A 71 25.67 14.54 12.78
CA ALA A 71 25.07 13.46 13.58
C ALA A 71 24.15 12.63 12.69
N ALA A 72 24.45 11.35 12.51
CA ALA A 72 23.52 10.39 11.90
C ALA A 72 22.81 9.60 12.99
N TRP A 73 21.53 9.32 12.79
CA TRP A 73 20.71 8.55 13.70
C TRP A 73 20.47 7.16 13.12
N LEU A 74 21.05 6.13 13.73
CA LEU A 74 20.74 4.74 13.40
C LEU A 74 19.53 4.29 14.21
N VAL A 75 18.52 3.73 13.55
CA VAL A 75 17.38 3.06 14.21
C VAL A 75 17.46 1.57 13.91
N HIS A 76 17.71 0.77 14.94
CA HIS A 76 17.72 -0.69 14.85
C HIS A 76 16.32 -1.25 15.07
N ILE A 77 15.77 -1.94 14.09
CA ILE A 77 14.45 -2.57 14.18
C ILE A 77 14.59 -4.08 13.97
N ASP A 78 14.01 -4.88 14.88
CA ASP A 78 13.87 -6.33 14.69
C ASP A 78 13.17 -6.61 13.35
N ALA A 79 13.67 -7.56 12.56
CA ALA A 79 13.12 -7.89 11.25
C ALA A 79 11.61 -8.17 11.28
N ALA A 80 11.10 -8.91 12.29
CA ALA A 80 9.68 -9.21 12.40
C ALA A 80 8.85 -7.93 12.62
N ARG A 81 9.35 -7.01 13.46
CA ARG A 81 8.69 -5.74 13.76
C ARG A 81 8.87 -4.72 12.65
N ALA A 82 9.98 -4.76 11.91
CA ALA A 82 10.23 -3.98 10.72
C ALA A 82 9.21 -4.35 9.63
N THR A 83 8.94 -5.65 9.42
CA THR A 83 7.89 -6.10 8.51
C THR A 83 6.51 -5.60 8.96
N THR A 84 6.17 -5.66 10.26
CA THR A 84 4.91 -5.10 10.78
C THR A 84 4.81 -3.59 10.56
N LEU A 85 5.84 -2.83 10.90
CA LEU A 85 5.86 -1.37 10.73
C LEU A 85 5.79 -0.98 9.26
N LEU A 86 6.46 -1.72 8.37
CA LEU A 86 6.36 -1.53 6.94
C LEU A 86 4.93 -1.82 6.46
N LEU A 87 4.33 -2.94 6.86
CA LEU A 87 2.94 -3.26 6.53
C LEU A 87 1.97 -2.16 6.99
N ASP A 88 2.11 -1.68 8.23
CA ASP A 88 1.27 -0.63 8.79
C ASP A 88 1.49 0.71 8.06
N ALA A 89 2.74 1.07 7.75
CA ALA A 89 3.06 2.28 7.00
C ALA A 89 2.55 2.20 5.55
N THR A 90 2.76 1.08 4.86
CA THR A 90 2.24 0.83 3.51
C THR A 90 0.72 0.91 3.51
N ARG A 91 0.07 0.23 4.46
CA ARG A 91 -1.38 0.31 4.65
C ARG A 91 -1.81 1.74 4.87
N ALA A 92 -1.16 2.51 5.74
CA ALA A 92 -1.51 3.91 5.98
C ALA A 92 -1.38 4.77 4.71
N ILE A 93 -0.32 4.59 3.91
CA ILE A 93 -0.14 5.33 2.66
C ILE A 93 -1.20 4.94 1.63
N VAL A 94 -1.46 3.64 1.45
CA VAL A 94 -2.51 3.12 0.56
C VAL A 94 -3.87 3.65 1.00
N LEU A 95 -4.23 3.52 2.28
CA LEU A 95 -5.49 4.03 2.82
C LEU A 95 -5.66 5.53 2.60
N ARG A 96 -4.59 6.31 2.78
CA ARG A 96 -4.62 7.75 2.53
C ARG A 96 -4.84 8.05 1.05
N ALA A 97 -4.17 7.33 0.15
CA ALA A 97 -4.36 7.48 -1.29
C ALA A 97 -5.76 7.06 -1.74
N LEU A 98 -6.34 6.02 -1.12
CA LEU A 98 -7.72 5.61 -1.35
C LEU A 98 -8.75 6.53 -0.67
N GLY A 99 -8.30 7.34 0.31
CA GLY A 99 -9.15 8.06 1.24
C GLY A 99 -10.10 9.06 0.59
N GLU A 100 -9.68 9.75 -0.46
CA GLU A 100 -10.54 10.73 -1.15
C GLU A 100 -11.70 10.05 -1.90
N GLY A 101 -11.41 8.97 -2.65
CA GLY A 101 -12.43 8.15 -3.30
C GLY A 101 -13.33 7.44 -2.29
N LEU A 102 -12.78 7.02 -1.15
CA LEU A 102 -13.53 6.40 -0.06
C LEU A 102 -14.48 7.38 0.61
N VAL A 103 -14.00 8.58 0.98
CA VAL A 103 -14.84 9.62 1.57
C VAL A 103 -15.97 9.99 0.61
N HIS A 104 -15.69 10.07 -0.69
CA HIS A 104 -16.73 10.27 -1.69
C HIS A 104 -17.76 9.13 -1.70
N LYS A 105 -17.29 7.88 -1.68
CA LYS A 105 -18.14 6.68 -1.59
C LYS A 105 -18.98 6.59 -0.32
N LEU A 106 -18.51 7.12 0.81
CA LEU A 106 -19.28 7.18 2.06
C LEU A 106 -20.28 8.35 2.07
N ARG A 107 -19.88 9.52 1.56
CA ARG A 107 -20.74 10.71 1.48
C ARG A 107 -21.96 10.49 0.58
N SER A 108 -21.78 9.79 -0.53
CA SER A 108 -22.85 9.55 -1.51
C SER A 108 -24.09 8.84 -0.91
N PRO A 109 -23.96 7.63 -0.32
CA PRO A 109 -25.09 6.95 0.32
C PRO A 109 -25.63 7.73 1.51
N LEU A 110 -24.79 8.41 2.30
CA LEU A 110 -25.26 9.24 3.43
C LEU A 110 -26.16 10.40 2.97
N ASN A 111 -25.78 11.11 1.91
CA ASN A 111 -26.58 12.18 1.34
C ASN A 111 -27.91 11.65 0.78
N ALA A 112 -27.87 10.50 0.10
CA ALA A 112 -29.06 9.86 -0.42
C ALA A 112 -30.00 9.38 0.71
N ILE A 113 -29.46 8.85 1.81
CA ILE A 113 -30.23 8.49 3.01
C ILE A 113 -30.91 9.73 3.60
N ALA A 114 -30.15 10.82 3.80
CA ALA A 114 -30.67 12.07 4.35
C ALA A 114 -31.82 12.62 3.49
N LEU A 115 -31.61 12.72 2.17
CA LEU A 115 -32.64 13.19 1.25
C LEU A 115 -33.90 12.30 1.25
N ASN A 116 -33.73 10.98 1.17
CA ASN A 116 -34.88 10.07 1.20
C ASN A 116 -35.61 10.12 2.55
N ALA A 117 -34.90 10.31 3.66
CA ALA A 117 -35.49 10.50 4.97
C ALA A 117 -36.30 11.80 5.07
N GLU A 118 -35.79 12.91 4.53
CA GLU A 118 -36.52 14.18 4.42
C GLU A 118 -37.80 14.02 3.59
N MET A 119 -37.72 13.34 2.44
CA MET A 119 -38.89 13.06 1.59
C MET A 119 -39.90 12.12 2.27
N LEU A 120 -39.41 11.17 3.06
CA LEU A 120 -40.25 10.29 3.87
C LEU A 120 -40.98 11.09 4.96
N GLN A 121 -40.30 12.02 5.64
CA GLN A 121 -40.91 12.91 6.63
C GLN A 121 -41.98 13.81 5.99
N TYR A 122 -41.69 14.41 4.83
CA TYR A 122 -42.66 15.24 4.11
C TYR A 122 -43.90 14.45 3.69
N SER A 123 -43.72 13.23 3.15
CA SER A 123 -44.83 12.37 2.74
C SER A 123 -45.65 11.81 3.91
N ALA A 124 -45.06 11.70 5.11
CA ALA A 124 -45.78 11.30 6.32
C ALA A 124 -46.72 12.40 6.85
N GLN A 125 -46.46 13.67 6.50
CA GLN A 125 -47.34 14.81 6.87
C GLN A 125 -48.55 14.95 5.92
N ALA A 126 -48.55 14.26 4.77
CA ALA A 126 -49.64 14.27 3.81
C ALA A 126 -50.68 13.15 4.09
N PRO A 127 -52.00 13.41 3.97
CA PRO A 127 -53.03 12.43 4.33
C PRO A 127 -53.06 11.20 3.41
N THR A 128 -52.96 10.01 4.03
CA THR A 128 -53.27 8.61 3.64
C THR A 128 -53.04 8.07 2.21
N ARG A 129 -52.78 8.87 1.19
CA ARG A 129 -52.68 8.41 -0.22
C ARG A 129 -51.27 8.07 -0.71
N ASP A 130 -50.23 8.26 0.10
CA ASP A 130 -48.84 8.13 -0.37
C ASP A 130 -48.07 6.92 0.23
N GLU A 131 -48.78 5.86 0.64
CA GLU A 131 -48.15 4.64 1.20
C GLU A 131 -47.10 4.03 0.27
N GLN A 132 -47.42 3.94 -1.03
CA GLN A 132 -46.50 3.41 -2.03
C GLN A 132 -45.25 4.28 -2.20
N ARG A 133 -45.37 5.58 -1.99
CA ARG A 133 -44.25 6.53 -2.06
C ARG A 133 -43.36 6.41 -0.82
N ARG A 134 -43.95 6.28 0.36
CA ARG A 134 -43.25 6.00 1.63
C ARG A 134 -42.46 4.68 1.55
N ALA A 135 -43.07 3.63 1.00
CA ALA A 135 -42.41 2.35 0.77
C ALA A 135 -41.16 2.48 -0.13
N ARG A 136 -41.25 3.27 -1.22
CA ARG A 136 -40.09 3.52 -2.10
C ARG A 136 -38.95 4.26 -1.40
N TYR A 137 -39.25 5.26 -0.57
CA TYR A 137 -38.21 5.96 0.19
C TYR A 137 -37.54 5.04 1.21
N LEU A 138 -38.30 4.20 1.90
CA LEU A 138 -37.73 3.19 2.82
C LEU A 138 -36.85 2.16 2.08
N GLU A 139 -37.29 1.68 0.93
CA GLU A 139 -36.50 0.77 0.09
C GLU A 139 -35.19 1.41 -0.37
N ALA A 140 -35.25 2.68 -0.81
CA ALA A 140 -34.07 3.45 -1.20
C ALA A 140 -33.09 3.63 -0.03
N ILE A 141 -33.57 4.01 1.15
CA ILE A 141 -32.74 4.10 2.37
C ILE A 141 -32.10 2.76 2.69
N GLY A 142 -32.86 1.66 2.65
CA GLY A 142 -32.33 0.31 2.89
C GLY A 142 -31.27 -0.11 1.88
N GLY A 143 -31.42 0.30 0.61
CA GLY A 143 -30.40 0.12 -0.42
C GLY A 143 -29.10 0.86 -0.10
N GLU A 144 -29.18 2.11 0.31
CA GLU A 144 -28.01 2.93 0.62
C GLU A 144 -27.32 2.52 1.93
N VAL A 145 -28.06 2.00 2.93
CA VAL A 145 -27.46 1.41 4.14
C VAL A 145 -26.64 0.15 3.79
N ARG A 146 -27.13 -0.72 2.90
CA ARG A 146 -26.36 -1.88 2.42
C ARG A 146 -25.09 -1.46 1.70
N ARG A 147 -25.18 -0.47 0.81
CA ARG A 147 -24.01 0.10 0.11
C ARG A 147 -23.00 0.70 1.09
N LEU A 148 -23.47 1.38 2.13
CA LEU A 148 -22.62 1.94 3.17
C LEU A 148 -21.91 0.82 3.96
N ALA A 149 -22.63 -0.24 4.34
CA ALA A 149 -22.05 -1.41 5.00
C ALA A 149 -20.97 -2.08 4.13
N GLU A 150 -21.24 -2.32 2.85
CA GLU A 150 -20.26 -2.87 1.90
C GLU A 150 -18.98 -2.00 1.81
N ALA A 151 -19.11 -0.67 1.85
CA ALA A 151 -17.97 0.23 1.83
C ALA A 151 -17.15 0.20 3.13
N VAL A 152 -17.82 -0.01 4.27
CA VAL A 152 -17.17 -0.15 5.59
C VAL A 152 -16.48 -1.52 5.70
N ASP A 153 -17.14 -2.60 5.28
CA ASP A 153 -16.58 -3.95 5.28
C ASP A 153 -15.31 -4.01 4.44
N LEU A 154 -15.34 -3.42 3.23
CA LEU A 154 -14.15 -3.25 2.40
C LEU A 154 -13.00 -2.59 3.17
N PHE A 155 -13.28 -1.57 3.97
CA PHE A 155 -12.26 -0.87 4.75
C PHE A 155 -11.73 -1.71 5.92
N ALA A 156 -12.62 -2.41 6.61
CA ALA A 156 -12.28 -3.32 7.69
C ALA A 156 -11.37 -4.45 7.18
N ASP A 157 -11.68 -5.03 6.02
CA ASP A 157 -10.87 -6.08 5.39
C ASP A 157 -9.42 -5.61 5.15
N LEU A 158 -9.26 -4.36 4.70
CA LEU A 158 -7.93 -3.78 4.46
C LEU A 158 -7.18 -3.51 5.76
N LEU A 159 -7.88 -3.08 6.83
CA LEU A 159 -7.32 -2.80 8.15
C LEU A 159 -6.93 -4.07 8.92
N ASP A 160 -7.82 -5.06 8.95
CA ASP A 160 -7.60 -6.32 9.66
C ASP A 160 -6.48 -7.13 9.02
N GLY A 161 -6.21 -6.89 7.73
CA GLY A 161 -5.03 -7.46 7.09
C GLY A 161 -5.06 -8.96 7.03
N GLY A 162 -6.24 -9.55 6.84
CA GLY A 162 -6.40 -11.00 6.81
C GLY A 162 -5.69 -11.64 8.01
N ALA A 163 -6.27 -11.53 9.21
CA ALA A 163 -5.74 -12.14 10.44
C ALA A 163 -5.59 -13.68 10.38
N GLY A 164 -5.84 -14.33 9.24
CA GLY A 164 -5.65 -15.75 8.99
C GLY A 164 -4.40 -16.02 8.15
N GLY A 165 -3.39 -16.62 8.79
CA GLY A 165 -2.13 -17.09 8.22
C GLY A 165 -2.21 -18.18 7.13
N ALA A 166 -3.09 -18.04 6.14
CA ALA A 166 -2.97 -18.80 4.92
C ALA A 166 -1.68 -18.37 4.21
N ALA A 167 -0.76 -19.31 4.02
CA ALA A 167 0.49 -19.10 3.29
C ALA A 167 0.28 -18.96 1.78
N THR A 168 -0.98 -18.97 1.32
CA THR A 168 -1.31 -19.00 -0.10
C THR A 168 -2.49 -18.09 -0.43
N THR A 169 -2.47 -17.47 -1.60
CA THR A 169 -3.53 -16.56 -2.09
C THR A 169 -3.96 -16.94 -3.50
N GLU A 170 -5.26 -17.10 -3.73
CA GLU A 170 -5.79 -17.34 -5.09
C GLU A 170 -5.80 -16.04 -5.89
N ILE A 171 -5.25 -16.08 -7.11
CA ILE A 171 -5.00 -14.85 -7.88
C ILE A 171 -6.27 -14.17 -8.38
N GLY A 172 -7.30 -14.94 -8.75
CA GLY A 172 -8.58 -14.38 -9.20
C GLY A 172 -9.23 -13.53 -8.09
N GLY A 173 -9.34 -14.10 -6.88
CA GLY A 173 -9.85 -13.40 -5.71
C GLY A 173 -9.03 -12.17 -5.35
N LEU A 174 -7.70 -12.25 -5.40
CA LEU A 174 -6.80 -11.12 -5.17
C LEU A 174 -7.06 -9.97 -6.14
N LEU A 175 -7.11 -10.23 -7.45
CA LEU A 175 -7.31 -9.17 -8.44
C LEU A 175 -8.72 -8.57 -8.39
N ASP A 176 -9.71 -9.38 -8.01
CA ASP A 176 -11.06 -8.89 -7.74
C ASP A 176 -11.09 -7.93 -6.54
N GLN A 177 -10.37 -8.22 -5.47
CA GLN A 177 -10.22 -7.31 -4.34
C GLN A 177 -9.52 -6.03 -4.75
N VAL A 178 -8.36 -6.12 -5.43
CA VAL A 178 -7.63 -4.95 -5.93
C VAL A 178 -8.55 -4.05 -6.73
N ARG A 179 -9.36 -4.60 -7.65
CA ARG A 179 -10.35 -3.85 -8.43
C ARG A 179 -11.35 -3.12 -7.53
N ARG A 180 -11.92 -3.78 -6.52
CA ARG A 180 -12.91 -3.18 -5.59
C ARG A 180 -12.35 -1.98 -4.84
N PHE A 181 -11.09 -2.05 -4.42
CA PHE A 181 -10.38 -1.00 -3.70
C PHE A 181 -9.89 0.14 -4.60
N ALA A 182 -9.29 -0.19 -5.74
CA ALA A 182 -8.60 0.78 -6.58
C ALA A 182 -9.54 1.56 -7.52
N VAL A 183 -10.58 0.91 -8.09
CA VAL A 183 -11.53 1.60 -9.01
C VAL A 183 -12.09 2.90 -8.42
N PRO A 184 -12.57 2.95 -7.17
CA PRO A 184 -13.14 4.18 -6.61
C PRO A 184 -12.12 5.31 -6.48
N ALA A 185 -10.88 4.98 -6.11
CA ALA A 185 -9.81 5.96 -5.97
C ALA A 185 -9.36 6.50 -7.33
N LEU A 186 -9.26 5.63 -8.33
CA LEU A 186 -8.87 5.99 -9.69
C LEU A 186 -9.98 6.75 -10.44
N HIS A 187 -11.25 6.46 -10.18
CA HIS A 187 -12.38 7.15 -10.79
C HIS A 187 -12.39 8.64 -10.49
N GLY A 188 -12.07 9.04 -9.26
CA GLY A 188 -11.93 10.45 -8.89
C GLY A 188 -10.86 11.20 -9.70
N ARG A 189 -9.91 10.46 -10.30
CA ARG A 189 -8.82 10.94 -11.14
C ARG A 189 -9.11 10.79 -12.64
N GLN A 190 -10.31 10.32 -13.00
CA GLN A 190 -10.68 9.95 -14.37
C GLN A 190 -9.76 8.89 -14.98
N VAL A 191 -9.21 8.00 -14.16
CA VAL A 191 -8.41 6.86 -14.61
C VAL A 191 -9.27 5.61 -14.51
N GLU A 192 -9.37 4.86 -15.61
CA GLU A 192 -10.06 3.57 -15.63
C GLU A 192 -9.11 2.46 -15.17
N LEU A 193 -9.66 1.44 -14.51
CA LEU A 193 -8.92 0.23 -14.15
C LEU A 193 -9.61 -0.98 -14.78
N GLN A 194 -8.87 -1.66 -15.63
CA GLN A 194 -9.23 -2.94 -16.21
C GLN A 194 -8.39 -4.03 -15.58
N VAL A 195 -9.04 -5.16 -15.29
CA VAL A 195 -8.37 -6.37 -14.80
C VAL A 195 -8.69 -7.45 -15.80
N ASP A 196 -7.67 -7.89 -16.52
CA ASP A 196 -7.81 -8.98 -17.49
C ASP A 196 -7.99 -10.32 -16.77
N ALA A 197 -8.58 -11.27 -17.50
CA ALA A 197 -8.98 -12.55 -16.94
C ALA A 197 -7.80 -13.25 -16.25
N ALA A 198 -7.86 -13.34 -14.92
CA ALA A 198 -6.85 -13.99 -14.11
C ALA A 198 -6.79 -15.50 -14.43
N PRO A 199 -5.60 -16.12 -14.42
CA PRO A 199 -5.47 -17.57 -14.53
C PRO A 199 -6.26 -18.26 -13.41
N ARG A 200 -7.27 -19.07 -13.77
CA ARG A 200 -8.09 -19.78 -12.78
C ARG A 200 -7.28 -20.87 -12.09
N GLY A 201 -7.45 -21.00 -10.78
CA GLY A 201 -6.83 -22.07 -9.99
C GLY A 201 -5.34 -21.87 -9.75
N VAL A 202 -4.82 -20.65 -9.98
CA VAL A 202 -3.44 -20.30 -9.65
C VAL A 202 -3.42 -19.67 -8.26
N SER A 203 -2.63 -20.27 -7.37
CA SER A 203 -2.38 -19.74 -6.04
C SER A 203 -0.93 -19.28 -5.93
N LEU A 204 -0.72 -18.17 -5.23
CA LEU A 204 0.57 -17.57 -4.93
C LEU A 204 1.03 -18.03 -3.54
N ALA A 205 2.32 -18.26 -3.32
CA ALA A 205 2.88 -18.63 -2.02
C ALA A 205 3.17 -17.39 -1.15
N ILE A 206 2.15 -16.56 -0.97
CA ILE A 206 2.15 -15.34 -0.15
C ILE A 206 0.79 -15.23 0.53
N SER A 207 0.74 -14.63 1.72
CA SER A 207 -0.51 -14.36 2.42
C SER A 207 -1.33 -13.30 1.69
N GLU A 208 -2.65 -13.44 1.73
CA GLU A 208 -3.61 -12.58 1.02
C GLU A 208 -3.40 -11.10 1.30
N ALA A 209 -3.24 -10.73 2.57
CA ALA A 209 -3.06 -9.33 2.95
C ALA A 209 -1.78 -8.69 2.39
N ARG A 210 -0.67 -9.45 2.35
CA ARG A 210 0.59 -8.99 1.76
C ARG A 210 0.48 -8.86 0.25
N ALA A 211 -0.13 -9.84 -0.41
CA ALA A 211 -0.36 -9.81 -1.84
C ALA A 211 -1.26 -8.63 -2.23
N LEU A 212 -2.35 -8.43 -1.49
CA LEU A 212 -3.29 -7.32 -1.69
C LEU A 212 -2.60 -5.97 -1.52
N LEU A 213 -1.85 -5.77 -0.43
CA LEU A 213 -1.12 -4.53 -0.19
C LEU A 213 -0.06 -4.26 -1.26
N ALA A 214 0.67 -5.29 -1.70
CA ALA A 214 1.69 -5.15 -2.74
C ALA A 214 1.06 -4.69 -4.07
N VAL A 215 0.01 -5.37 -4.53
CA VAL A 215 -0.64 -5.04 -5.80
C VAL A 215 -1.39 -3.70 -5.71
N LEU A 216 -2.02 -3.37 -4.58
CA LEU A 216 -2.64 -2.06 -4.36
C LEU A 216 -1.62 -0.93 -4.37
N ALA A 217 -0.47 -1.10 -3.71
CA ALA A 217 0.59 -0.10 -3.69
C ALA A 217 1.09 0.21 -5.10
N LEU A 218 1.29 -0.82 -5.94
CA LEU A 218 1.64 -0.67 -7.35
C LEU A 218 0.54 0.06 -8.14
N THR A 219 -0.71 -0.37 -7.97
CA THR A 219 -1.87 0.18 -8.70
C THR A 219 -2.07 1.67 -8.37
N VAL A 220 -1.94 2.03 -7.09
CA VAL A 220 -2.02 3.43 -6.64
C VAL A 220 -0.84 4.23 -7.18
N ALA A 221 0.39 3.73 -7.06
CA ALA A 221 1.57 4.43 -7.55
C ALA A 221 1.51 4.67 -9.08
N ALA A 222 0.94 3.74 -9.84
CA ALA A 222 0.69 3.91 -11.26
C ALA A 222 -0.42 4.92 -11.55
N GLY A 223 -1.56 4.86 -10.85
CA GLY A 223 -2.66 5.79 -11.02
C GLY A 223 -2.32 7.24 -10.70
N GLU A 224 -1.34 7.45 -9.84
CA GLU A 224 -0.78 8.76 -9.53
C GLU A 224 0.12 9.32 -10.63
N GLN A 225 0.65 8.45 -11.49
CA GLN A 225 1.44 8.82 -12.67
C GLN A 225 0.59 8.87 -13.95
N ALA A 226 -0.61 8.29 -13.93
CA ALA A 226 -1.51 8.22 -15.07
C ALA A 226 -2.20 9.58 -15.32
N ALA A 227 -2.29 10.00 -16.59
CA ALA A 227 -3.05 11.19 -16.96
C ALA A 227 -4.57 10.93 -16.86
N PRO A 228 -5.40 11.95 -16.64
CA PRO A 228 -6.85 11.81 -16.76
C PRO A 228 -7.27 11.27 -18.12
N GLY A 229 -8.20 10.32 -18.15
CA GLY A 229 -8.70 9.64 -19.35
C GLY A 229 -7.88 8.42 -19.79
N THR A 230 -6.91 7.98 -18.99
CA THR A 230 -6.12 6.77 -19.27
C THR A 230 -6.73 5.52 -18.65
N THR A 231 -6.30 4.37 -19.16
CA THR A 231 -6.70 3.07 -18.63
C THR A 231 -5.48 2.34 -18.08
N LEU A 232 -5.54 1.96 -16.81
CA LEU A 232 -4.61 1.01 -16.22
C LEU A 232 -5.13 -0.40 -16.46
N VAL A 233 -4.27 -1.30 -16.91
CA VAL A 233 -4.62 -2.70 -17.17
C VAL A 233 -3.75 -3.58 -16.29
N ILE A 234 -4.38 -4.40 -15.44
CA ILE A 234 -3.70 -5.44 -14.67
C ILE A 234 -3.88 -6.77 -15.38
N THR A 235 -2.79 -7.40 -15.78
CA THR A 235 -2.76 -8.76 -16.31
C THR A 235 -2.01 -9.69 -15.36
N ALA A 236 -2.34 -10.97 -15.40
CA ALA A 236 -1.63 -11.99 -14.65
C ALA A 236 -1.28 -13.18 -15.54
N HIS A 237 -0.01 -13.57 -15.51
CA HIS A 237 0.54 -14.65 -16.31
C HIS A 237 1.21 -15.67 -15.41
N ALA A 238 0.70 -16.90 -15.42
CA ALA A 238 1.33 -18.01 -14.72
C ALA A 238 2.49 -18.56 -15.57
N GLY A 239 3.69 -18.57 -14.99
CA GLY A 239 4.88 -19.17 -15.57
C GLY A 239 5.36 -20.40 -14.79
N ASP A 240 6.60 -20.79 -15.07
CA ASP A 240 7.29 -21.89 -14.41
C ASP A 240 7.73 -21.47 -13.01
N GLY A 241 6.98 -21.91 -11.99
CA GLY A 241 7.27 -21.64 -10.58
C GLY A 241 6.88 -20.26 -10.06
N THR A 242 6.63 -19.29 -10.94
CA THR A 242 6.20 -17.93 -10.56
C THR A 242 4.96 -17.49 -11.32
N THR A 243 4.29 -16.46 -10.82
CA THR A 243 3.21 -15.74 -11.48
C THR A 243 3.61 -14.28 -11.58
N ALA A 244 3.61 -13.76 -12.80
CA ALA A 244 3.83 -12.34 -13.08
C ALA A 244 2.49 -11.61 -13.05
N ILE A 245 2.38 -10.58 -12.22
CA ILE A 245 1.29 -9.62 -12.23
C ILE A 245 1.83 -8.35 -12.86
N GLU A 246 1.37 -8.04 -14.07
CA GLU A 246 1.84 -6.90 -14.84
C GLU A 246 0.82 -5.76 -14.77
N LEU A 247 1.32 -4.55 -14.67
CA LEU A 247 0.52 -3.34 -14.69
C LEU A 247 0.94 -2.49 -15.88
N HIS A 248 0.00 -2.31 -16.81
CA HIS A 248 0.18 -1.55 -18.04
C HIS A 248 -0.63 -0.25 -17.97
N CYS A 249 -0.20 0.75 -18.74
CA CYS A 249 -0.95 1.99 -18.91
C CYS A 249 -1.22 2.23 -20.39
N GLU A 250 -2.49 2.24 -20.75
CA GLU A 250 -2.95 2.63 -22.07
C GLU A 250 -3.22 4.14 -22.08
N GLY A 251 -2.35 4.88 -22.76
CA GLY A 251 -2.43 6.33 -22.88
C GLY A 251 -1.16 7.03 -22.42
N SER A 252 -1.28 8.28 -21.96
CA SER A 252 -0.13 9.10 -21.57
C SER A 252 0.15 9.02 -20.07
N VAL A 253 1.42 8.87 -19.72
CA VAL A 253 1.90 9.02 -18.34
C VAL A 253 2.20 10.50 -18.11
N ALA A 254 1.64 11.09 -17.06
CA ALA A 254 1.84 12.46 -16.64
C ALA A 254 2.55 12.48 -15.27
N PRO A 255 3.89 12.61 -15.21
CA PRO A 255 4.69 12.47 -13.98
C PRO A 255 4.45 13.55 -12.89
N ALA A 256 3.43 14.39 -13.03
CA ALA A 256 3.05 15.43 -12.09
C ALA A 256 1.52 15.56 -11.88
N ALA A 257 0.71 14.61 -12.34
CA ALA A 257 -0.75 14.66 -12.16
C ALA A 257 -1.22 14.11 -10.79
N GLY A 258 -0.30 13.55 -9.99
CA GLY A 258 -0.57 12.93 -8.69
C GLY A 258 -0.84 13.92 -7.56
N HIS A 259 -1.64 13.49 -6.58
CA HIS A 259 -1.77 14.14 -5.27
C HIS A 259 -0.76 13.61 -4.26
N LEU A 260 -0.17 12.43 -4.52
CA LEU A 260 0.93 11.91 -3.72
C LEU A 260 2.21 12.68 -4.00
N ALA A 261 2.93 13.03 -2.93
CA ALA A 261 4.28 13.54 -3.06
C ALA A 261 5.17 12.46 -3.70
N ARG A 262 6.20 12.86 -4.46
CA ARG A 262 7.15 11.91 -5.08
C ARG A 262 7.74 10.90 -4.08
N GLY A 263 8.01 11.35 -2.85
CA GLY A 263 8.51 10.47 -1.78
C GLY A 263 7.50 9.39 -1.36
N GLU A 264 6.20 9.67 -1.44
CA GLU A 264 5.14 8.73 -1.08
C GLU A 264 4.91 7.70 -2.20
N GLN A 265 5.00 8.13 -3.46
CA GLN A 265 5.01 7.22 -4.61
C GLN A 265 6.20 6.26 -4.54
N ALA A 266 7.40 6.80 -4.26
CA ALA A 266 8.59 5.97 -4.06
C ALA A 266 8.42 5.00 -2.89
N ALA A 267 7.82 5.44 -1.78
CA ALA A 267 7.53 4.59 -0.63
C ALA A 267 6.54 3.46 -0.96
N LEU A 268 5.52 3.70 -1.79
CA LEU A 268 4.60 2.66 -2.27
C LEU A 268 5.31 1.61 -3.12
N LEU A 269 6.16 2.03 -4.06
CA LEU A 269 6.93 1.11 -4.91
C LEU A 269 7.92 0.30 -4.08
N GLN A 270 8.63 0.94 -3.13
CA GLN A 270 9.55 0.27 -2.23
C GLN A 270 8.83 -0.74 -1.32
N ALA A 271 7.66 -0.37 -0.81
CA ALA A 271 6.83 -1.27 -0.04
C ALA A 271 6.39 -2.49 -0.85
N ALA A 272 5.90 -2.29 -2.07
CA ALA A 272 5.52 -3.40 -2.96
C ALA A 272 6.72 -4.33 -3.23
N ALA A 273 7.89 -3.77 -3.54
CA ALA A 273 9.12 -4.54 -3.74
C ALA A 273 9.48 -5.36 -2.49
N ARG A 274 9.35 -4.77 -1.30
CA ARG A 274 9.69 -5.46 -0.05
C ARG A 274 8.69 -6.57 0.29
N LEU A 275 7.40 -6.32 0.09
CA LEU A 275 6.35 -7.33 0.28
C LEU A 275 6.52 -8.51 -0.68
N ALA A 276 6.98 -8.25 -1.90
CA ALA A 276 7.35 -9.29 -2.85
C ALA A 276 8.56 -10.09 -2.34
N ALA A 277 9.65 -9.40 -1.98
CA ALA A 277 10.90 -10.00 -1.56
C ALA A 277 10.76 -10.86 -0.29
N ASP A 278 9.92 -10.45 0.66
CA ASP A 278 9.61 -11.24 1.87
C ASP A 278 8.90 -12.59 1.54
N ALA A 279 8.42 -12.75 0.31
CA ALA A 279 7.84 -13.98 -0.23
C ALA A 279 8.65 -14.52 -1.41
N ASP A 280 9.97 -14.30 -1.46
CA ASP A 280 10.87 -14.75 -2.55
C ASP A 280 10.44 -14.27 -3.96
N GLY A 281 9.69 -13.16 -4.02
CA GLY A 281 9.27 -12.47 -5.22
C GLY A 281 10.19 -11.33 -5.62
N VAL A 282 9.96 -10.78 -6.81
CA VAL A 282 10.72 -9.66 -7.39
C VAL A 282 9.76 -8.64 -7.98
N LEU A 283 10.06 -7.36 -7.79
CA LEU A 283 9.39 -6.27 -8.49
C LEU A 283 10.34 -5.69 -9.54
N ASP A 284 9.93 -5.77 -10.80
CA ASP A 284 10.61 -5.13 -11.91
C ASP A 284 9.85 -3.87 -12.32
N LEU A 285 10.54 -2.73 -12.34
CA LEU A 285 9.98 -1.50 -12.90
C LEU A 285 10.12 -1.57 -14.43
N GLY A 286 9.00 -1.42 -15.12
CA GLY A 286 8.88 -1.84 -16.52
C GLY A 286 9.66 -0.96 -17.51
N SER A 287 9.83 -1.52 -18.70
CA SER A 287 10.23 -0.84 -19.93
C SER A 287 9.20 -1.15 -21.02
N ASN A 288 9.13 -0.34 -22.08
CA ASN A 288 8.25 -0.60 -23.24
C ASN A 288 6.73 -0.69 -22.95
N GLY A 289 6.17 0.22 -22.16
CA GLY A 289 4.70 0.35 -21.97
C GLY A 289 4.13 -0.39 -20.76
N THR A 290 4.89 -1.31 -20.18
CA THR A 290 4.62 -1.86 -18.84
C THR A 290 5.15 -0.89 -17.79
N LEU A 291 4.34 -0.56 -16.78
CA LEU A 291 4.76 0.30 -15.67
C LEU A 291 5.54 -0.48 -14.62
N ALA A 292 5.04 -1.68 -14.27
CA ALA A 292 5.66 -2.55 -13.29
C ALA A 292 5.22 -4.00 -13.49
N THR A 293 6.10 -4.93 -13.14
CA THR A 293 5.82 -6.37 -13.11
C THR A 293 6.20 -6.93 -11.76
N LEU A 294 5.23 -7.54 -11.08
CA LEU A 294 5.42 -8.19 -9.80
C LEU A 294 5.45 -9.71 -9.99
N HIS A 295 6.63 -10.30 -9.81
CA HIS A 295 6.83 -11.74 -9.84
C HIS A 295 6.68 -12.32 -8.44
N LEU A 296 5.72 -13.22 -8.26
CA LEU A 296 5.48 -13.92 -6.99
C LEU A 296 5.57 -15.44 -7.18
N PRO A 297 6.12 -16.20 -6.22
CA PRO A 297 6.17 -17.65 -6.33
C PRO A 297 4.77 -18.24 -6.31
N ARG A 298 4.59 -19.34 -7.05
CA ARG A 298 3.36 -20.11 -7.05
C ARG A 298 3.34 -21.07 -5.87
N ALA A 299 2.19 -21.18 -5.24
CA ALA A 299 1.93 -22.27 -4.31
C ALA A 299 1.87 -23.60 -5.09
N PRO A 300 2.33 -24.72 -4.50
CA PRO A 300 2.13 -26.03 -5.10
C PRO A 300 0.64 -26.30 -5.30
N ALA A 301 0.29 -26.97 -6.39
CA ALA A 301 -1.09 -27.41 -6.60
C ALA A 301 -1.48 -28.35 -5.45
N ALA A 302 -2.58 -28.02 -4.76
CA ALA A 302 -3.15 -28.83 -3.68
C ALA A 302 -3.74 -30.14 -4.21
#